data_AF-A0A8T4ZA96-F1
#
_entry.id   AF-A0A8T4ZA96-F1
#
_cell.length_a   1.000
_cell.length_b   1.000
_cell.length_c   1.000
_cell.angle_alpha   90.00
_cell.angle_beta   90.00
_cell.angle_gamma   90.00
#
_symmetry.space_group_name_H-M   'P 1'
#
loop_
_entity.id
_entity.type
_entity.pdbx_description
1 polymer ?
#
loop_
_entity_poly.entity_id
_entity_poly.type
_entity_poly.pdbx_seq_one_letter_code
_entity_poly.pdbx_strand_id
1 'polypeptide(L)'
;RHHIVEKKIFGKPIKAIKVDCKNPDNLSKYANHLKKTLNAGSSFEDDVRFSMRYLVDKEVNPCSWMEFEVEEIKNENFRIDQIYLAKSNPKKLDGLAPPKFRVLSFDIIVYGVKGAAKAAQDPIIIISAMDNKGVKTQFISENKDDETIIEKFRNFVNEVDPDIVVSYEANQVHLPYLISRAESHGIDFSINRDGGVPHRSVYGHVSVTGRANLDLYDFSDEFPQV
;
A
#
# COMPACT_ATOMS: atom_id res chain seq x y z
N ARG A 1 11.38 -10.08 25.48
CA ARG A 1 12.43 -11.04 25.92
C ARG A 1 13.78 -10.43 25.54
N HIS A 2 14.90 -10.85 26.11
CA HIS A 2 16.21 -10.33 25.69
C HIS A 2 17.22 -11.46 25.55
N HIS A 3 18.15 -11.30 24.60
CA HIS A 3 19.18 -12.26 24.26
C HIS A 3 20.50 -11.53 24.03
N ILE A 4 21.60 -12.06 24.57
CA ILE A 4 22.93 -11.56 24.22
C ILE A 4 23.31 -12.17 22.87
N VAL A 5 23.72 -11.33 21.93
CA VAL A 5 24.08 -11.72 20.57
C VAL A 5 25.43 -11.13 20.18
N GLU A 6 26.16 -11.84 19.33
CA GLU A 6 27.35 -11.30 18.67
C GLU A 6 26.97 -10.75 17.30
N LYS A 7 27.35 -9.50 17.05
CA LYS A 7 27.06 -8.76 15.83
C LYS A 7 28.32 -8.05 15.35
N LYS A 8 28.24 -7.37 14.22
CA LYS A 8 29.34 -6.55 13.68
C LYS A 8 28.86 -5.13 13.45
N ILE A 9 29.68 -4.15 13.81
CA ILE A 9 29.49 -2.73 13.48
C ILE A 9 30.73 -2.29 12.70
N PHE A 10 30.55 -1.80 11.46
CA PHE A 10 31.65 -1.48 10.55
C PHE A 10 32.69 -2.61 10.44
N GLY A 11 32.21 -3.86 10.37
CA GLY A 11 33.05 -5.07 10.31
C GLY A 11 33.67 -5.53 11.64
N LYS A 12 33.66 -4.70 12.70
CA LYS A 12 34.21 -5.05 14.01
C LYS A 12 33.20 -5.83 14.85
N PRO A 13 33.57 -6.97 15.47
CA PRO A 13 32.66 -7.75 16.30
C PRO A 13 32.29 -6.99 17.58
N ILE A 14 31.02 -7.07 17.98
CA ILE A 14 30.47 -6.46 19.20
C ILE A 14 29.47 -7.41 19.85
N LYS A 15 29.41 -7.41 21.18
CA LYS A 15 28.32 -8.02 21.93
C LYS A 15 27.17 -7.03 22.09
N ALA A 16 25.99 -7.41 21.66
CA ALA A 16 24.79 -6.60 21.72
C ALA A 16 23.69 -7.32 22.50
N ILE A 17 22.72 -6.55 23.01
CA ILE A 17 21.51 -7.07 23.63
C ILE A 17 20.40 -6.97 22.59
N LYS A 18 19.94 -8.11 22.06
CA LYS A 18 18.75 -8.17 21.23
C LYS A 18 17.52 -8.18 22.13
N VAL A 19 16.56 -7.31 21.86
CA VAL A 19 15.33 -7.18 22.64
C VAL A 19 14.14 -7.47 21.75
N ASP A 20 13.37 -8.50 22.08
CA ASP A 20 12.16 -8.86 21.35
C ASP A 20 10.97 -8.11 21.94
N CYS A 21 10.36 -7.29 21.09
CA CYS A 21 9.12 -6.58 21.37
C CYS A 21 7.92 -7.36 20.84
N LYS A 22 6.85 -7.47 21.63
CA LYS A 22 5.60 -8.10 21.19
C LYS A 22 4.75 -7.19 20.29
N ASN A 23 4.78 -5.89 20.56
CA ASN A 23 4.00 -4.90 19.80
C ASN A 23 4.98 -3.91 19.13
N PRO A 24 5.10 -3.91 17.79
CA PRO A 24 6.02 -3.01 17.09
C PRO A 24 5.79 -1.53 17.39
N ASP A 25 4.56 -1.10 17.70
CA ASP A 25 4.22 0.31 17.99
C ASP A 25 4.92 0.85 19.25
N ASN A 26 5.34 -0.05 20.15
CA ASN A 26 6.04 0.31 21.37
C ASN A 26 7.56 0.20 21.26
N LEU A 27 8.10 -0.20 20.10
CA LEU A 27 9.53 -0.50 19.93
C LEU A 27 10.41 0.71 20.29
N SER A 28 10.14 1.88 19.72
CA SER A 28 10.94 3.09 19.98
C SER A 28 10.84 3.57 21.43
N LYS A 29 9.69 3.35 22.10
CA LYS A 29 9.52 3.65 23.53
C LYS A 29 10.41 2.74 24.38
N TYR A 30 10.42 1.44 24.09
CA TYR A 30 11.24 0.47 24.80
C TYR A 30 12.73 0.69 24.55
N ALA A 31 13.13 0.98 23.32
CA ALA A 31 14.51 1.31 22.98
C ALA A 31 15.02 2.52 23.78
N ASN A 32 14.24 3.61 23.80
CA ASN A 32 14.57 4.81 24.57
C ASN A 32 14.65 4.56 26.08
N HIS A 33 13.73 3.76 26.63
CA HIS A 33 13.75 3.42 28.05
C HIS A 33 14.99 2.58 28.41
N LEU A 34 15.31 1.56 27.61
CA LEU A 34 16.47 0.69 27.86
C LEU A 34 17.80 1.43 27.73
N LYS A 35 17.91 2.34 26.76
CA LYS A 35 19.08 3.21 26.61
C LYS A 35 19.36 3.99 27.89
N LYS A 36 18.33 4.57 28.51
CA LYS A 36 18.43 5.30 29.78
C LYS A 36 18.78 4.38 30.95
N THR A 37 18.05 3.27 31.10
CA THR A 37 18.17 2.38 32.26
C THR A 37 19.51 1.64 32.32
N LEU A 38 20.00 1.17 31.17
CA LEU A 38 21.24 0.39 31.11
C LEU A 38 22.49 1.26 31.07
N ASN A 39 22.34 2.59 31.00
CA ASN A 39 23.39 3.51 30.57
C ASN A 39 24.11 2.98 29.31
N ALA A 40 23.36 2.27 28.48
CA ALA A 40 23.87 1.61 27.28
C ALA A 40 24.06 2.68 26.20
N GLY A 41 25.02 2.44 25.30
CA GLY A 41 25.37 3.37 24.22
C GLY A 41 24.24 3.57 23.20
N SER A 42 24.51 3.23 21.94
CA SER A 42 23.54 3.44 20.86
C SER A 42 22.52 2.31 20.75
N SER A 43 21.31 2.64 20.31
CA SER A 43 20.30 1.71 19.82
C SER A 43 20.45 1.55 18.31
N PHE A 44 20.07 0.40 17.77
CA PHE A 44 20.15 0.09 16.34
C PHE A 44 18.90 -0.69 15.92
N GLU A 45 18.47 -0.48 14.67
CA GLU A 45 17.31 -1.15 14.05
C GLU A 45 15.98 -0.95 14.81
N ASP A 46 15.84 0.11 15.61
CA ASP A 46 14.64 0.44 16.38
C ASP A 46 13.64 1.35 15.63
N ASP A 47 13.98 1.71 14.40
CA ASP A 47 13.19 2.49 13.45
C ASP A 47 12.82 1.70 12.17
N VAL A 48 13.22 0.43 12.09
CA VAL A 48 12.88 -0.44 10.96
C VAL A 48 11.41 -0.86 11.08
N ARG A 49 10.62 -0.56 10.04
CA ARG A 49 9.20 -0.94 9.98
C ARG A 49 9.05 -2.45 10.11
N PHE A 50 8.07 -2.89 10.90
CA PHE A 50 7.87 -4.31 11.21
C PHE A 50 7.65 -5.18 9.96
N SER A 51 6.90 -4.68 8.97
CA SER A 51 6.71 -5.38 7.70
C SER A 51 8.04 -5.55 6.95
N MET A 52 8.90 -4.53 6.88
CA MET A 52 10.23 -4.66 6.28
C MET A 52 11.13 -5.59 7.09
N ARG A 53 11.10 -5.52 8.42
CA ARG A 53 11.86 -6.44 9.28
C ARG A 53 11.48 -7.88 9.01
N TYR A 54 10.18 -8.17 8.83
CA TYR A 54 9.71 -9.49 8.44
C TYR A 54 10.25 -9.92 7.07
N LEU A 55 10.18 -9.06 6.05
CA LEU A 55 10.71 -9.36 4.72
C LEU A 55 12.21 -9.68 4.77
N VAL A 56 13.01 -8.88 5.47
CA VAL A 56 14.46 -9.10 5.60
C VAL A 56 14.78 -10.34 6.43
N ASP A 57 14.12 -10.54 7.58
CA ASP A 57 14.37 -11.70 8.45
C ASP A 57 14.00 -13.03 7.79
N LYS A 58 12.99 -13.00 6.93
CA LYS A 58 12.47 -14.19 6.24
C LYS A 58 12.95 -14.29 4.80
N GLU A 59 13.82 -13.40 4.36
CA GLU A 59 14.34 -13.35 2.99
C GLU A 59 13.20 -13.35 1.95
N VAL A 60 12.10 -12.67 2.26
CA VAL A 60 10.96 -12.53 1.35
C VAL A 60 11.24 -11.39 0.40
N ASN A 61 11.41 -11.75 -0.87
CA ASN A 61 11.55 -10.79 -1.95
C ASN A 61 10.16 -10.47 -2.53
N PRO A 62 9.72 -9.20 -2.53
CA PRO A 62 8.53 -8.80 -3.25
C PRO A 62 8.61 -9.20 -4.73
N CYS A 63 7.44 -9.40 -5.35
CA CYS A 63 7.33 -9.76 -6.77
C CYS A 63 8.11 -11.03 -7.18
N SER A 64 8.35 -11.95 -6.23
CA SER A 64 9.02 -13.24 -6.47
C SER A 64 8.08 -14.39 -6.14
N TRP A 65 8.32 -15.55 -6.76
CA TRP A 65 7.62 -16.77 -6.40
C TRP A 65 8.18 -17.35 -5.11
N MET A 66 7.28 -17.73 -4.21
CA MET A 66 7.60 -18.16 -2.86
C MET A 66 6.77 -19.39 -2.51
N GLU A 67 7.41 -20.40 -1.94
CA GLU A 67 6.77 -21.62 -1.44
C GLU A 67 6.68 -21.59 0.09
N PHE A 68 5.54 -22.03 0.61
CA PHE A 68 5.27 -22.15 2.04
C PHE A 68 4.54 -23.46 2.32
N GLU A 69 4.79 -24.06 3.48
CA GLU A 69 3.84 -24.97 4.11
C GLU A 69 2.74 -24.13 4.75
N VAL A 70 1.48 -24.40 4.41
CA VAL A 70 0.35 -23.55 4.79
C VAL A 70 -0.81 -24.35 5.35
N GLU A 71 -1.59 -23.70 6.21
CA GLU A 71 -2.92 -24.12 6.61
C GLU A 71 -3.93 -23.12 6.07
N GLU A 72 -4.95 -23.59 5.35
CA GLU A 72 -6.03 -22.74 4.88
C GLU A 72 -6.88 -22.26 6.07
N ILE A 73 -7.19 -20.97 6.11
CA ILE A 73 -8.07 -20.35 7.09
C ILE A 73 -9.28 -19.77 6.35
N LYS A 74 -10.44 -19.84 7.00
CA LYS A 74 -11.66 -19.27 6.49
C LYS A 74 -11.51 -17.77 6.20
N ASN A 75 -11.82 -17.36 4.98
CA ASN A 75 -11.93 -15.96 4.61
C ASN A 75 -13.32 -15.41 4.99
N GLU A 76 -13.36 -14.48 5.94
CA GLU A 76 -14.62 -13.84 6.37
C GLU A 76 -14.72 -12.37 5.94
N ASN A 77 -13.59 -11.69 5.75
CA ASN A 77 -13.54 -10.23 5.73
C ASN A 77 -12.79 -9.62 4.53
N PHE A 78 -12.16 -10.45 3.69
CA PHE A 78 -11.27 -9.95 2.63
C PHE A 78 -11.80 -10.29 1.24
N ARG A 79 -11.63 -9.38 0.29
CA ARG A 79 -11.91 -9.57 -1.15
C ARG A 79 -10.74 -10.29 -1.82
N ILE A 80 -10.51 -11.53 -1.41
CA ILE A 80 -9.48 -12.44 -1.94
C ILE A 80 -10.04 -13.86 -2.00
N ASP A 81 -9.46 -14.69 -2.86
CA ASP A 81 -9.96 -16.04 -3.05
C ASP A 81 -9.74 -16.92 -1.81
N GLN A 82 -8.54 -16.86 -1.21
CA GLN A 82 -8.10 -17.79 -0.16
C GLN A 82 -7.16 -17.11 0.84
N ILE A 83 -7.18 -17.57 2.10
CA ILE A 83 -6.29 -17.12 3.17
C ILE A 83 -5.51 -18.30 3.71
N TYR A 84 -4.21 -18.09 3.88
CA TYR A 84 -3.29 -19.11 4.32
C TYR A 84 -2.47 -18.63 5.51
N LEU A 85 -2.39 -19.47 6.55
CA LEU A 85 -1.44 -19.31 7.63
C LEU A 85 -0.16 -20.08 7.31
N ALA A 86 0.94 -19.34 7.14
CA ALA A 86 2.25 -19.94 6.94
C ALA A 86 2.71 -20.71 8.20
N LYS A 87 3.01 -22.00 8.01
CA LYS A 87 3.55 -22.92 9.02
C LYS A 87 5.06 -23.10 8.90
N SER A 88 5.63 -22.79 7.74
CA SER A 88 7.07 -22.78 7.51
C SER A 88 7.60 -21.37 7.26
N ASN A 89 8.93 -21.26 7.26
CA ASN A 89 9.58 -20.13 6.59
C ASN A 89 9.35 -20.25 5.06
N PRO A 90 9.31 -19.11 4.36
CA PRO A 90 9.29 -19.10 2.89
C PRO A 90 10.53 -19.78 2.29
N LYS A 91 10.35 -20.35 1.09
CA LYS A 91 11.43 -20.73 0.19
C LYS A 91 11.25 -20.03 -1.14
N LYS A 92 12.29 -19.35 -1.63
CA LYS A 92 12.24 -18.69 -2.94
C LYS A 92 12.20 -19.74 -4.05
N LEU A 93 11.35 -19.53 -5.04
CA LEU A 93 11.31 -20.29 -6.29
C LEU A 93 11.78 -19.41 -7.44
N ASP A 94 12.84 -19.85 -8.14
CA ASP A 94 13.40 -19.16 -9.29
C ASP A 94 12.93 -19.80 -10.62
N GLY A 95 13.06 -19.06 -11.72
CA GLY A 95 12.77 -19.57 -13.07
C GLY A 95 11.29 -19.60 -13.46
N LEU A 96 10.41 -19.11 -12.59
CA LEU A 96 8.98 -18.96 -12.89
C LEU A 96 8.68 -17.55 -13.41
N ALA A 97 7.93 -17.47 -14.51
CA ALA A 97 7.45 -16.20 -15.04
C ALA A 97 6.44 -15.55 -14.10
N PRO A 98 6.34 -14.20 -14.03
CA PRO A 98 5.30 -13.54 -13.25
C PRO A 98 3.89 -14.01 -13.67
N PRO A 99 2.93 -14.08 -12.72
CA PRO A 99 1.55 -14.41 -13.07
C PRO A 99 0.94 -13.30 -13.92
N LYS A 100 -0.17 -13.62 -14.59
CA LYS A 100 -0.95 -12.61 -15.31
C LYS A 100 -1.69 -11.74 -14.30
N PHE A 101 -1.36 -10.45 -14.26
CA PHE A 101 -2.04 -9.48 -13.40
C PHE A 101 -3.22 -8.84 -14.12
N ARG A 102 -4.28 -8.53 -13.38
CA ARG A 102 -5.31 -7.57 -13.79
C ARG A 102 -4.78 -6.17 -13.49
N VAL A 103 -4.77 -5.32 -14.51
CA VAL A 103 -4.30 -3.95 -14.37
C VAL A 103 -5.44 -3.02 -14.70
N LEU A 104 -5.62 -1.99 -13.87
CA LEU A 104 -6.58 -0.92 -14.10
C LEU A 104 -5.86 0.41 -14.08
N SER A 105 -5.97 1.19 -15.16
CA SER A 105 -5.56 2.59 -15.17
C SER A 105 -6.76 3.50 -15.01
N PHE A 106 -6.60 4.63 -14.31
CA PHE A 106 -7.64 5.65 -14.22
C PHE A 106 -7.07 7.07 -14.20
N ASP A 107 -7.94 8.03 -14.52
CA ASP A 107 -7.70 9.47 -14.45
C ASP A 107 -9.01 10.19 -14.12
N ILE A 108 -8.94 11.38 -13.51
CA ILE A 108 -10.11 12.20 -13.15
C ILE A 108 -9.98 13.63 -13.67
N ILE A 109 -11.09 14.18 -14.14
CA ILE A 109 -11.22 15.59 -14.50
C ILE A 109 -12.10 16.27 -13.46
N VAL A 110 -11.61 17.37 -12.91
CA VAL A 110 -12.27 18.16 -11.87
C VAL A 110 -12.69 19.51 -12.45
N TYR A 111 -13.91 19.95 -12.11
CA TYR A 111 -14.39 21.27 -12.49
C TYR A 111 -14.08 22.31 -11.41
N GLY A 112 -12.89 22.90 -11.47
CA GLY A 112 -12.47 23.99 -10.60
C GLY A 112 -13.05 25.34 -11.03
N VAL A 113 -13.76 26.04 -10.15
CA VAL A 113 -14.36 27.34 -10.49
C VAL A 113 -13.34 28.48 -10.48
N LYS A 114 -12.40 28.49 -9.51
CA LYS A 114 -11.35 29.52 -9.38
C LYS A 114 -10.07 28.95 -8.74
N GLY A 115 -8.94 29.16 -9.41
CA GLY A 115 -7.62 28.75 -8.91
C GLY A 115 -7.45 27.24 -8.90
N ALA A 116 -6.60 26.74 -8.00
CA ALA A 116 -6.45 25.29 -7.80
C ALA A 116 -7.73 24.69 -7.23
N ALA A 117 -8.17 23.57 -7.81
CA ALA A 117 -9.41 22.90 -7.42
C ALA A 117 -9.34 22.39 -5.97
N LYS A 118 -10.47 22.47 -5.26
CA LYS A 118 -10.59 22.11 -3.85
C LYS A 118 -11.67 21.04 -3.69
N ALA A 119 -11.30 19.87 -3.18
CA ALA A 119 -12.24 18.75 -3.00
C ALA A 119 -13.48 19.11 -2.16
N ALA A 120 -13.37 20.06 -1.23
CA ALA A 120 -14.52 20.51 -0.45
C ALA A 120 -15.62 21.23 -1.27
N GLN A 121 -15.34 21.68 -2.49
CA GLN A 121 -16.22 22.56 -3.26
C GLN A 121 -16.37 22.18 -4.73
N ASP A 122 -15.25 21.80 -5.36
CA ASP A 122 -15.19 21.57 -6.80
C ASP A 122 -15.49 20.08 -7.10
N PRO A 123 -16.47 19.78 -7.96
CA PRO A 123 -16.88 18.41 -8.23
C PRO A 123 -15.99 17.74 -9.28
N ILE A 124 -15.89 16.41 -9.19
CA ILE A 124 -15.33 15.57 -10.25
C ILE A 124 -16.35 15.48 -11.38
N ILE A 125 -15.98 15.84 -12.61
CA ILE A 125 -16.91 15.82 -13.75
C ILE A 125 -16.76 14.58 -14.61
N ILE A 126 -15.56 14.00 -14.66
CA ILE A 126 -15.28 12.80 -15.43
C ILE A 126 -14.31 11.92 -14.64
N ILE A 127 -14.59 10.62 -14.59
CA ILE A 127 -13.63 9.60 -14.22
C ILE A 127 -13.48 8.68 -15.43
N SER A 128 -12.27 8.56 -15.97
CA SER A 128 -11.94 7.65 -17.06
C SER A 128 -11.14 6.47 -16.52
N ALA A 129 -11.46 5.26 -16.97
CA ALA A 129 -10.74 4.07 -16.58
C ALA A 129 -10.56 3.11 -17.75
N MET A 130 -9.47 2.34 -17.74
CA MET A 130 -9.17 1.34 -18.75
C MET A 130 -8.50 0.12 -18.10
N ASP A 131 -8.98 -1.08 -18.42
CA ASP A 131 -8.32 -2.32 -17.98
C ASP A 131 -7.26 -2.81 -19.00
N ASN A 132 -6.43 -3.78 -18.60
CA ASN A 132 -5.46 -4.39 -19.51
C ASN A 132 -6.05 -5.36 -20.55
N LYS A 133 -7.37 -5.48 -20.64
CA LYS A 133 -8.08 -6.12 -21.76
C LYS A 133 -8.51 -5.09 -22.82
N GLY A 134 -8.29 -3.80 -22.55
CA GLY A 134 -8.66 -2.69 -23.43
C GLY A 134 -10.10 -2.21 -23.25
N VAL A 135 -10.82 -2.66 -22.22
CA VAL A 135 -12.16 -2.17 -21.88
C VAL A 135 -12.02 -0.76 -21.33
N LYS A 136 -12.64 0.21 -22.00
CA LYS A 136 -12.64 1.62 -21.62
C LYS A 136 -13.98 1.99 -21.03
N THR A 137 -13.97 2.60 -19.85
CA THR A 137 -15.16 3.02 -19.14
C THR A 137 -15.02 4.49 -18.76
N GLN A 138 -16.08 5.27 -18.97
CA GLN A 138 -16.15 6.66 -18.51
C GLN A 138 -17.38 6.86 -17.65
N PHE A 139 -17.18 7.54 -16.53
CA PHE A 139 -18.23 7.99 -15.63
C PHE A 139 -18.30 9.51 -15.74
N ILE A 140 -19.36 10.01 -16.36
CA ILE A 140 -19.56 11.45 -16.61
C ILE A 140 -20.65 11.93 -15.68
N SER A 141 -20.37 13.00 -14.91
CA SER A 141 -21.36 13.59 -13.99
C SER A 141 -22.50 14.23 -14.77
N GLU A 142 -23.74 14.03 -14.34
CA GLU A 142 -24.87 14.84 -14.79
C GLU A 142 -25.10 15.97 -13.78
N ASN A 143 -25.32 17.21 -14.25
CA ASN A 143 -25.55 18.37 -13.37
C ASN A 143 -24.49 18.59 -12.28
N LYS A 144 -23.25 18.15 -12.50
CA LYS A 144 -22.14 18.20 -11.54
C LYS A 144 -22.39 17.36 -10.27
N ASP A 145 -23.29 16.38 -10.34
CA ASP A 145 -23.42 15.36 -9.32
C ASP A 145 -22.30 14.33 -9.48
N ASP A 146 -21.30 14.43 -8.62
CA ASP A 146 -20.17 13.52 -8.59
C ASP A 146 -20.30 12.40 -7.54
N GLU A 147 -21.33 12.44 -6.69
CA GLU A 147 -21.67 11.32 -5.78
C GLU A 147 -21.91 10.05 -6.60
N THR A 148 -22.76 10.16 -7.61
CA THR A 148 -23.14 9.05 -8.49
C THR A 148 -21.93 8.46 -9.23
N ILE A 149 -21.01 9.29 -9.75
CA ILE A 149 -19.87 8.77 -10.52
C ILE A 149 -18.78 8.19 -9.63
N ILE A 150 -18.58 8.74 -8.42
CA ILE A 150 -17.64 8.20 -7.42
C ILE A 150 -18.12 6.82 -6.99
N GLU A 151 -19.43 6.67 -6.72
CA GLU A 151 -19.99 5.37 -6.36
C GLU A 151 -19.86 4.34 -7.49
N LYS A 152 -20.20 4.74 -8.73
CA LYS A 152 -20.03 3.88 -9.91
C LYS A 152 -18.57 3.47 -10.11
N PHE A 153 -17.63 4.40 -9.93
CA PHE A 153 -16.21 4.11 -10.05
C PHE A 153 -15.72 3.15 -8.96
N ARG A 154 -16.09 3.38 -7.69
CA ARG A 154 -15.81 2.44 -6.57
C ARG A 154 -16.29 1.04 -6.91
N ASN A 155 -17.54 0.91 -7.35
CA ASN A 155 -18.13 -0.38 -7.70
C ASN A 155 -17.39 -1.04 -8.87
N PHE A 156 -17.04 -0.26 -9.90
CA PHE A 156 -16.27 -0.73 -11.04
C PHE A 156 -14.87 -1.24 -10.65
N VAL A 157 -14.13 -0.52 -9.80
CA VAL A 157 -12.83 -1.01 -9.29
C VAL A 157 -13.00 -2.34 -8.54
N ASN A 158 -14.08 -2.46 -7.77
CA ASN A 158 -14.39 -3.67 -7.02
C ASN A 158 -14.85 -4.85 -7.89
N GLU A 159 -15.45 -4.58 -9.05
CA GLU A 159 -15.87 -5.58 -10.05
C GLU A 159 -14.67 -6.07 -10.88
N VAL A 160 -13.85 -5.14 -11.39
CA VAL A 160 -12.61 -5.48 -12.10
C VAL A 160 -11.62 -6.21 -11.17
N ASP A 161 -11.60 -5.80 -9.91
CA ASP A 161 -10.71 -6.29 -8.86
C ASP A 161 -9.22 -6.32 -9.31
N PRO A 162 -8.63 -5.17 -9.70
CA PRO A 162 -7.28 -5.13 -10.24
C PRO A 162 -6.20 -5.51 -9.22
N ASP A 163 -5.19 -6.25 -9.66
CA ASP A 163 -4.01 -6.54 -8.85
C ASP A 163 -3.08 -5.32 -8.82
N ILE A 164 -3.05 -4.55 -9.92
CA ILE A 164 -2.25 -3.33 -10.07
C ILE A 164 -3.18 -2.19 -10.49
N VAL A 165 -3.13 -1.08 -9.76
CA VAL A 165 -3.79 0.18 -10.12
C VAL A 165 -2.71 1.12 -10.63
N VAL A 166 -2.84 1.58 -11.88
CA VAL A 166 -1.88 2.47 -12.54
C VAL A 166 -2.50 3.84 -12.71
N SER A 167 -1.71 4.90 -12.54
CA SER A 167 -2.18 6.27 -12.71
C SER A 167 -1.01 7.22 -12.95
N TYR A 168 -1.31 8.50 -13.16
CA TYR A 168 -0.33 9.57 -13.25
C TYR A 168 -0.76 10.67 -12.28
N GLU A 169 0.10 11.06 -11.34
CA GLU A 169 -0.16 12.04 -10.26
C GLU A 169 -1.24 11.64 -9.22
N ALA A 170 -1.74 10.40 -9.23
CA ALA A 170 -2.82 10.02 -8.33
C ALA A 170 -2.43 10.00 -6.85
N ASN A 171 -1.16 9.73 -6.51
CA ASN A 171 -0.70 9.78 -5.13
C ASN A 171 -0.83 11.19 -4.54
N GLN A 172 -0.62 12.21 -5.37
CA GLN A 172 -0.56 13.60 -4.95
C GLN A 172 -1.90 14.33 -5.15
N VAL A 173 -2.62 13.99 -6.22
CA VAL A 173 -3.82 14.69 -6.67
C VAL A 173 -5.04 13.79 -6.61
N HIS A 174 -5.13 12.77 -7.48
CA HIS A 174 -6.40 12.12 -7.77
C HIS A 174 -6.98 11.28 -6.62
N LEU A 175 -6.20 10.40 -5.98
CA LEU A 175 -6.71 9.58 -4.87
C LEU A 175 -7.08 10.43 -3.65
N PRO A 176 -6.25 11.37 -3.16
CA PRO A 176 -6.67 12.28 -2.09
C PRO A 176 -7.95 13.05 -2.42
N TYR A 177 -8.10 13.48 -3.68
CA TYR A 177 -9.30 14.20 -4.12
C TYR A 177 -10.54 13.30 -4.10
N LEU A 178 -10.46 12.09 -4.67
CA LEU A 178 -11.53 11.10 -4.68
C LEU A 178 -11.97 10.73 -3.26
N ILE A 179 -11.02 10.46 -2.36
CA ILE A 179 -11.30 10.11 -0.96
C ILE A 179 -12.04 11.28 -0.29
N SER A 180 -11.53 12.50 -0.42
CA SER A 180 -12.15 13.67 0.20
C SER A 180 -13.54 13.98 -0.37
N ARG A 181 -13.76 13.80 -1.68
CA ARG A 181 -15.08 13.94 -2.30
C ARG A 181 -16.05 12.86 -1.83
N ALA A 182 -15.61 11.61 -1.79
CA ALA A 182 -16.41 10.50 -1.29
C ALA A 182 -16.85 10.73 0.16
N GLU A 183 -15.92 11.13 1.04
CA GLU A 183 -16.22 11.49 2.43
C GLU A 183 -17.24 12.62 2.52
N SER A 184 -17.14 13.65 1.68
CA SER A 184 -18.10 14.78 1.67
C SER A 184 -19.53 14.37 1.31
N HIS A 185 -19.69 13.25 0.59
CA HIS A 185 -20.97 12.65 0.24
C HIS A 185 -21.40 11.53 1.20
N GLY A 186 -20.60 11.21 2.22
CA GLY A 186 -20.86 10.07 3.10
C GLY A 186 -20.63 8.72 2.43
N ILE A 187 -19.90 8.67 1.31
CA ILE A 187 -19.50 7.46 0.62
C ILE A 187 -18.21 6.93 1.25
N ASP A 188 -18.24 5.67 1.69
CA ASP A 188 -17.02 4.92 1.97
C ASP A 188 -16.35 4.50 0.65
N PHE A 189 -15.19 5.09 0.32
CA PHE A 189 -14.44 4.79 -0.90
C PHE A 189 -13.60 3.52 -0.75
N SER A 190 -14.26 2.43 -0.36
CA SER A 190 -13.65 1.15 -0.02
C SER A 190 -13.27 0.33 -1.26
N ILE A 191 -12.13 0.68 -1.83
CA ILE A 191 -11.53 -0.03 -2.98
C ILE A 191 -10.40 -1.01 -2.60
N ASN A 192 -10.02 -1.05 -1.32
CA ASN A 192 -9.04 -2.02 -0.84
C ASN A 192 -9.65 -3.43 -0.79
N ARG A 193 -8.79 -4.45 -0.80
CA ARG A 193 -9.23 -5.85 -0.59
C ARG A 193 -9.52 -6.19 0.87
N ASP A 194 -9.13 -5.35 1.82
CA ASP A 194 -9.53 -5.47 3.23
C ASP A 194 -10.85 -4.75 3.55
N GLY A 195 -11.53 -4.21 2.53
CA GLY A 195 -12.76 -3.43 2.70
C GLY A 195 -12.53 -2.01 3.21
N GLY A 196 -11.28 -1.58 3.42
CA GLY A 196 -10.94 -0.23 3.82
C GLY A 196 -10.81 0.77 2.66
N VAL A 197 -10.62 2.02 3.04
CA VAL A 197 -10.31 3.14 2.12
C VAL A 197 -8.78 3.19 1.88
N PRO A 198 -8.32 3.60 0.70
CA PRO A 198 -6.91 3.92 0.50
C PRO A 198 -6.42 4.97 1.49
N HIS A 199 -5.17 4.87 1.91
CA HIS A 199 -4.61 5.80 2.89
C HIS A 199 -3.18 6.21 2.53
N ARG A 200 -2.80 7.41 2.96
CA ARG A 200 -1.45 7.91 2.72
C ARG A 200 -0.43 7.11 3.53
N SER A 201 0.67 6.79 2.88
CA SER A 201 1.77 5.98 3.39
C SER A 201 3.10 6.75 3.27
N VAL A 202 4.22 6.04 3.29
CA VAL A 202 5.58 6.61 3.24
C VAL A 202 5.81 7.33 1.92
N TYR A 203 6.65 8.37 1.94
CA TYR A 203 7.08 9.11 0.75
C TYR A 203 5.93 9.76 -0.05
N GLY A 204 4.74 9.87 0.54
CA GLY A 204 3.58 10.45 -0.13
C GLY A 204 2.77 9.46 -0.95
N HIS A 205 3.20 8.20 -1.04
CA HIS A 205 2.45 7.12 -1.69
C HIS A 205 1.05 6.94 -1.06
N VAL A 206 0.05 6.57 -1.85
CA VAL A 206 -1.26 6.16 -1.35
C VAL A 206 -1.36 4.63 -1.40
N SER A 207 -1.41 4.00 -0.23
CA SER A 207 -1.58 2.56 -0.10
C SER A 207 -3.03 2.16 -0.39
N VAL A 208 -3.21 1.26 -1.34
CA VAL A 208 -4.48 0.57 -1.62
C VAL A 208 -4.33 -0.88 -1.15
N THR A 209 -4.77 -1.20 0.08
CA THR A 209 -4.44 -2.49 0.71
C THR A 209 -4.86 -3.68 -0.15
N GLY A 210 -3.92 -4.61 -0.37
CA GLY A 210 -4.13 -5.81 -1.19
C GLY A 210 -3.97 -5.61 -2.70
N ARG A 211 -3.60 -4.39 -3.14
CA ARG A 211 -3.30 -4.05 -4.54
C ARG A 211 -1.95 -3.33 -4.61
N ALA A 212 -1.27 -3.42 -5.76
CA ALA A 212 -0.12 -2.57 -6.03
C ALA A 212 -0.60 -1.27 -6.68
N ASN A 213 -0.53 -0.16 -5.96
CA ASN A 213 -0.76 1.16 -6.55
C ASN A 213 0.55 1.68 -7.17
N LEU A 214 0.52 2.01 -8.46
CA LEU A 214 1.66 2.48 -9.22
C LEU A 214 1.31 3.84 -9.82
N ASP A 215 1.96 4.89 -9.32
CA ASP A 215 1.86 6.22 -9.89
C ASP A 215 3.07 6.45 -10.80
N LEU A 216 2.81 6.58 -12.10
CA LEU A 216 3.85 6.77 -13.10
C LEU A 216 4.58 8.11 -12.94
N TYR A 217 3.95 9.10 -12.30
CA TYR A 217 4.58 10.38 -12.02
C TYR A 217 5.79 10.22 -11.09
N ASP A 218 5.71 9.31 -10.11
CA ASP A 218 6.79 9.05 -9.15
C ASP A 218 8.06 8.50 -9.82
N PHE A 219 7.96 8.01 -11.06
CA PHE A 219 9.10 7.49 -11.84
C PHE A 219 9.44 8.37 -13.05
N SER A 220 8.73 9.48 -13.27
CA SER A 220 8.90 10.32 -14.47
C SER A 220 10.34 10.83 -14.61
N ASP A 221 10.99 11.20 -13.52
CA ASP A 221 12.40 11.66 -13.50
C ASP A 221 13.41 10.51 -13.70
N GLU A 222 13.01 9.26 -13.46
CA GLU A 222 13.85 8.07 -13.64
C GLU A 222 13.85 7.55 -15.08
N PHE A 223 12.91 8.02 -15.91
CA PHE A 223 12.80 7.67 -17.32
C PHE A 223 13.03 8.91 -18.21
N PRO A 224 14.30 9.34 -18.41
CA PRO A 224 14.65 10.53 -19.19
C PRO A 224 14.29 10.50 -20.69
N GLN A 225 13.50 9.54 -21.19
CA GLN A 225 13.25 9.31 -22.62
C GLN A 225 11.79 8.97 -22.99
N VAL A 226 10.79 9.42 -22.23
CA VAL A 226 9.38 9.43 -22.67
C VAL A 226 8.93 10.86 -22.93
#